data_AF-A0A1I4G247-F1
#
_entry.id   AF-A0A1I4G247-F1
#
_cell.length_a   1.000
_cell.length_b   1.000
_cell.length_c   1.000
_cell.angle_alpha   90.00
_cell.angle_beta   90.00
_cell.angle_gamma   90.00
#
_symmetry.space_group_name_H-M   'P 1'
#
loop_
_entity.id
_entity.type
_entity.pdbx_description
1 polymer ?
#
loop_
_entity_poly.entity_id
_entity_poly.type
_entity_poly.pdbx_seq_one_letter_code
_entity_poly.pdbx_strand_id
1 'polypeptide(L)'
;MKKLLLTAVNVLRLLKDSDVKLTRKLLFLVPLAYLLLPFDLVGDFFPVLGQLDDIAVFILMWPVLKGMLAKYKQADPEIRKNKMDPDAVDISQDNYTVE
;
A
#
# COMPACT_ATOMS: atom_id res chain seq x y z
N MET A 1 0.01 -32.84 23.75
CA MET A 1 1.45 -32.50 23.56
C MET A 1 2.23 -33.56 22.78
N LYS A 2 2.25 -34.85 23.18
CA LYS A 2 3.02 -35.90 22.47
C LYS A 2 2.70 -36.06 20.97
N LYS A 3 1.44 -35.90 20.57
CA LYS A 3 1.01 -35.97 19.16
C LYS A 3 1.65 -34.88 18.29
N LEU A 4 1.74 -33.64 18.80
CA LEU A 4 2.36 -32.53 18.08
C LEU A 4 3.87 -32.76 17.86
N LEU A 5 4.56 -33.32 18.87
CA LEU A 5 5.97 -33.68 18.76
C LEU A 5 6.19 -34.77 17.71
N LEU A 6 5.34 -35.80 17.69
CA LEU A 6 5.39 -36.86 16.67
C LEU A 6 5.15 -36.30 15.27
N THR A 7 4.18 -35.39 15.11
CA THR A 7 3.91 -34.72 13.83
C THR A 7 5.12 -33.90 13.36
N ALA A 8 5.73 -33.11 14.25
CA ALA A 8 6.91 -32.32 13.91
C ALA A 8 8.10 -33.20 13.48
N VAL A 9 8.34 -34.31 14.18
CA VAL A 9 9.39 -35.27 13.81
C VAL A 9 9.11 -35.92 12.45
N ASN A 10 7.86 -36.28 12.17
CA ASN A 10 7.47 -36.84 10.87
C ASN A 10 7.63 -35.83 9.73
N VAL A 11 7.33 -34.55 9.97
CA VAL A 11 7.58 -33.46 9.02
C VAL A 11 9.08 -33.31 8.75
N LEU A 12 9.92 -33.31 9.77
CA LEU A 12 11.38 -33.25 9.59
C LEU A 12 11.91 -34.47 8.82
N ARG A 13 11.34 -35.65 9.06
CA ARG A 13 11.67 -36.87 8.33
C ARG A 13 11.28 -36.78 6.86
N LEU A 14 10.09 -36.26 6.56
CA LEU A 14 9.61 -36.00 5.20
C LEU A 14 10.50 -35.00 4.45
N LEU A 15 10.96 -33.95 5.11
CA LEU A 15 11.85 -32.94 4.50
C LEU A 15 13.24 -33.51 4.19
N LYS A 16 13.75 -34.41 5.04
CA LYS A 16 15.06 -35.06 4.87
C LYS A 16 15.04 -36.23 3.89
N ASP A 17 13.87 -36.79 3.60
CA ASP A 17 13.70 -37.94 2.70
C ASP A 17 14.04 -37.58 1.25
N SER A 18 15.02 -38.26 0.66
CA SER A 18 15.47 -38.02 -0.73
C SER A 18 14.46 -38.47 -1.79
N ASP A 19 13.54 -39.39 -1.48
CA ASP A 19 12.54 -39.89 -2.43
C ASP A 19 11.38 -38.89 -2.63
N VAL A 20 11.25 -37.92 -1.73
CA VAL A 20 10.23 -36.89 -1.83
C VAL A 20 10.66 -35.83 -2.84
N LYS A 21 9.88 -35.68 -3.93
CA LYS A 21 10.07 -34.64 -4.93
C LYS A 21 10.20 -33.25 -4.28
N LEU A 22 11.17 -32.47 -4.76
CA LEU A 22 11.48 -31.13 -4.23
C LEU A 22 10.25 -30.20 -4.20
N THR A 23 9.38 -30.28 -5.21
CA THR A 23 8.12 -29.52 -5.26
C THR A 23 7.22 -29.76 -4.05
N ARG A 24 7.13 -31.00 -3.56
CA ARG A 24 6.32 -31.33 -2.37
C ARG A 24 6.93 -30.78 -1.09
N LYS A 25 8.26 -30.78 -1.00
CA LYS A 25 8.98 -30.18 0.13
C LYS A 25 8.81 -28.66 0.15
N LEU A 26 8.93 -28.02 -1.02
CA LEU A 26 8.73 -26.58 -1.18
C LEU A 26 7.31 -26.14 -0.82
N LEU A 27 6.30 -26.94 -1.15
CA LEU A 27 4.91 -26.64 -0.78
C LEU A 27 4.70 -26.48 0.73
N PHE A 28 5.52 -27.17 1.55
CA PHE A 28 5.50 -27.04 3.01
C PHE A 28 6.48 -25.98 3.53
N LEU A 29 7.68 -25.90 2.95
CA LEU A 29 8.73 -24.97 3.39
C LEU A 29 8.41 -23.52 3.05
N VAL A 30 7.80 -23.23 1.91
CA VAL A 30 7.54 -21.85 1.45
C VAL A 30 6.58 -21.11 2.39
N PRO A 31 5.40 -21.65 2.77
CA PRO A 31 4.52 -20.98 3.72
C PRO A 31 5.14 -20.85 5.12
N LEU A 32 5.92 -21.84 5.55
CA LEU A 32 6.58 -21.81 6.85
C LEU A 32 7.69 -20.76 6.91
N ALA A 33 8.48 -20.66 5.84
CA ALA A 33 9.48 -19.61 5.68
C ALA A 33 8.82 -18.23 5.62
N TYR A 34 7.70 -18.09 4.89
CA TYR A 34 6.92 -16.86 4.83
C TYR A 34 6.39 -16.44 6.21
N LEU A 35 5.93 -17.39 7.03
CA LEU A 35 5.45 -17.10 8.39
C LEU A 35 6.57 -16.71 9.36
N LEU A 36 7.74 -17.32 9.22
CA LEU A 36 8.89 -17.15 10.13
C LEU A 36 9.79 -15.96 9.76
N LEU A 37 9.73 -15.48 8.53
CA LEU A 37 10.47 -14.30 8.08
C LEU A 37 9.57 -13.07 8.20
N PRO A 38 9.72 -12.23 9.25
CA PRO A 38 9.03 -10.94 9.34
C PRO A 38 9.60 -9.89 8.36
N PHE A 39 10.30 -10.33 7.32
CA PHE A 39 10.89 -9.51 6.27
C PHE A 39 10.07 -9.67 5.00
N ASP A 40 9.80 -8.56 4.32
CA ASP A 40 9.33 -8.55 2.93
C ASP A 40 10.42 -9.11 2.02
N LEU A 41 10.57 -10.44 1.98
CA LEU A 41 11.37 -11.16 0.96
C LEU A 41 10.99 -10.71 -0.46
N VAL A 42 9.76 -10.24 -0.63
CA VAL A 42 9.23 -9.68 -1.86
C VAL A 42 9.88 -8.32 -2.18
N GLY A 43 10.09 -7.45 -1.18
CA GLY A 43 10.63 -6.10 -1.35
C GLY A 43 12.09 -6.09 -1.86
N ASP A 44 12.92 -7.00 -1.36
CA ASP A 44 14.36 -6.99 -1.69
C ASP A 44 14.74 -7.82 -2.94
N PHE A 45 13.94 -8.82 -3.34
CA PHE A 45 14.23 -9.67 -4.51
C PHE A 45 13.34 -9.39 -5.73
N PHE A 46 12.13 -8.88 -5.53
CA PHE A 46 11.17 -8.57 -6.58
C PHE A 46 10.63 -7.16 -6.39
N PRO A 47 11.42 -6.12 -6.70
CA PRO A 47 11.01 -4.73 -6.54
C PRO A 47 9.64 -4.39 -7.18
N VAL A 48 9.23 -5.13 -8.21
CA VAL A 48 7.91 -4.98 -8.87
C VAL A 48 6.76 -5.59 -8.05
N LEU A 49 6.98 -6.72 -7.36
CA LEU A 49 5.93 -7.38 -6.58
C LEU A 49 5.64 -6.63 -5.27
N GLY A 50 6.66 -6.00 -4.66
CA GLY A 50 6.49 -5.15 -3.48
C GLY A 50 5.60 -3.92 -3.77
N GLN A 51 5.70 -3.37 -4.98
CA GLN A 51 4.88 -2.22 -5.42
C GLN A 51 3.43 -2.58 -5.74
N LEU A 52 3.09 -3.87 -5.93
CA LEU A 52 1.71 -4.26 -6.23
C LEU A 52 0.76 -3.93 -5.07
N ASP A 53 1.23 -4.03 -3.83
CA ASP A 53 0.43 -3.66 -2.66
C ASP A 53 0.19 -2.15 -2.61
N ASP A 54 1.21 -1.32 -2.83
CA ASP A 54 1.07 0.14 -2.92
C ASP A 54 0.08 0.57 -4.02
N ILE A 55 0.16 -0.07 -5.19
CA ILE A 55 -0.77 0.18 -6.31
C ILE A 55 -2.19 -0.24 -5.93
N ALA A 56 -2.36 -1.38 -5.27
CA ALA A 56 -3.66 -1.86 -4.82
C ALA A 56 -4.27 -0.87 -3.81
N VAL A 57 -3.50 -0.44 -2.81
CA VAL A 57 -3.92 0.59 -1.84
C VAL A 57 -4.32 1.88 -2.56
N PHE A 58 -3.52 2.35 -3.52
CA PHE A 58 -3.82 3.57 -4.27
C PHE A 58 -5.14 3.46 -5.06
N ILE A 59 -5.36 2.35 -5.77
CA ILE A 59 -6.60 2.09 -6.52
C ILE A 59 -7.82 2.09 -5.59
N LEU A 60 -7.70 1.44 -4.43
CA LEU A 60 -8.78 1.37 -3.44
C LEU A 60 -9.08 2.74 -2.81
N MET A 61 -8.07 3.59 -2.63
CA MET A 61 -8.21 4.91 -2.01
C MET A 61 -8.71 5.99 -2.99
N TRP A 62 -8.53 5.78 -4.30
CA TRP A 62 -8.95 6.69 -5.36
C TRP A 62 -10.41 7.18 -5.30
N PRO A 63 -11.44 6.34 -5.09
CA PRO A 63 -12.82 6.82 -4.97
C PRO A 63 -13.04 7.74 -3.77
N VAL A 64 -12.36 7.47 -2.64
CA VAL A 64 -12.43 8.31 -1.43
C VAL A 64 -11.84 9.70 -1.72
N LEU A 65 -10.65 9.72 -2.32
CA LEU A 65 -9.98 10.96 -2.72
C LEU A 65 -10.83 11.77 -3.71
N LYS A 66 -11.42 11.12 -4.72
CA LYS A 66 -12.35 11.78 -5.66
C LYS A 66 -13.56 12.40 -4.95
N GLY A 67 -14.12 11.71 -3.95
CA GLY A 67 -15.22 12.24 -3.15
C GLY A 67 -14.82 13.49 -2.36
N MET A 68 -13.62 13.50 -1.77
CA MET A 68 -13.08 14.66 -1.06
C MET A 68 -12.81 15.84 -2.01
N LEU A 69 -12.20 15.58 -3.17
CA LEU A 69 -11.91 16.59 -4.19
C LEU A 69 -13.19 17.20 -4.78
N ALA A 70 -14.23 16.40 -5.02
CA ALA A 70 -15.51 16.89 -5.49
C ALA A 70 -16.15 17.87 -4.49
N LYS A 71 -16.09 17.55 -3.19
CA LYS A 71 -16.55 18.43 -2.12
C LYS A 71 -15.73 19.71 -2.04
N TYR A 72 -14.41 19.63 -2.17
CA TYR A 72 -13.54 20.80 -2.19
C TYR A 72 -13.82 21.73 -3.37
N LYS A 73 -14.00 21.18 -4.57
CA LYS A 73 -14.32 21.96 -5.78
C LYS A 73 -15.71 22.61 -5.72
N GLN A 74 -16.68 21.93 -5.10
CA GLN A 74 -18.03 22.46 -4.92
C GLN A 74 -18.11 23.50 -3.79
N ALA A 75 -17.18 23.48 -2.83
CA ALA A 75 -17.18 24.37 -1.69
C ALA A 75 -16.83 25.83 -2.01
N ASP A 76 -16.51 26.22 -3.26
CA ASP A 76 -16.05 27.60 -3.51
C ASP A 76 -16.27 28.21 -4.92
N PRO A 77 -17.52 28.50 -5.32
CA PRO A 77 -17.81 29.68 -6.14
C PRO A 77 -18.57 30.77 -5.37
N GLU A 78 -19.35 30.40 -4.35
CA GLU A 78 -20.18 31.35 -3.59
C GLU A 78 -19.43 32.02 -2.43
N ILE A 79 -18.44 31.34 -1.82
CA ILE A 79 -17.61 31.96 -0.76
C ILE A 79 -16.67 33.01 -1.36
N ARG A 80 -16.06 32.75 -2.53
CA ARG A 80 -15.30 33.75 -3.31
C ARG A 80 -16.12 34.99 -3.69
N LYS A 81 -17.39 34.85 -4.10
CA LYS A 81 -18.22 36.01 -4.45
C LYS A 81 -18.63 36.84 -3.23
N ASN A 82 -18.76 36.23 -2.06
CA ASN A 82 -19.23 36.91 -0.84
C ASN A 82 -18.07 37.40 0.07
N LYS A 83 -16.83 36.97 -0.19
CA LYS A 83 -15.59 37.47 0.45
C LYS A 83 -14.78 38.44 -0.42
N MET A 84 -15.36 38.94 -1.50
CA MET A 84 -14.79 40.09 -2.20
C MET A 84 -15.16 41.31 -1.36
N ASP A 85 -14.33 41.63 -0.38
CA ASP A 85 -14.41 42.89 0.34
C ASP A 85 -14.35 44.00 -0.71
N PRO A 86 -15.34 44.90 -0.80
CA PRO A 86 -15.32 45.99 -1.78
C PRO A 86 -14.08 46.88 -1.65
N ASP A 87 -13.37 46.81 -0.51
CA ASP A 87 -12.15 47.56 -0.24
C ASP A 87 -10.87 46.70 -0.39
N ALA A 88 -10.97 45.45 -0.84
CA ALA A 88 -9.80 44.62 -1.09
C ALA A 88 -9.03 45.10 -2.32
N VAL A 89 -7.75 45.43 -2.12
CA VAL A 89 -6.82 45.80 -3.19
C VAL A 89 -6.57 44.59 -4.09
N ASP A 90 -6.97 44.72 -5.36
CA ASP A 90 -6.76 43.70 -6.39
C ASP A 90 -5.27 43.65 -6.79
N ILE A 91 -4.51 42.80 -6.10
CA ILE A 91 -3.10 42.53 -6.38
C ILE A 91 -2.85 41.81 -7.72
N SER A 92 -3.90 41.40 -8.43
CA SER A 92 -3.78 40.82 -9.78
C SER A 92 -3.82 41.84 -10.92
N GLN A 93 -4.02 43.13 -10.60
CA GLN A 93 -3.82 44.21 -11.55
C GLN A 93 -2.36 44.67 -11.51
N ASP A 94 -1.66 44.50 -12.63
CA ASP A 94 -0.25 44.83 -12.81
C ASP A 94 0.03 46.36 -12.92
N ASN A 95 -0.76 47.18 -12.23
CA ASN A 95 -0.76 48.65 -12.32
C ASN A 95 0.04 49.33 -11.19
N TYR A 96 1.22 48.81 -10.86
CA TYR A 96 2.13 49.48 -9.92
C TYR A 96 3.04 50.44 -10.68
N THR A 97 2.82 51.74 -10.50
CA THR A 97 3.78 52.78 -10.89
C THR A 97 4.77 52.96 -9.74
N VAL A 98 6.04 52.65 -10.01
CA VAL A 98 7.14 52.90 -9.08
C VAL A 98 7.70 54.27 -9.44
N GLU A 99 7.38 55.29 -8.64
CA GLU A 99 8.02 56.62 -8.71
C GLU A 99 9.39 56.62 -8.02
#